data_AF-A0AAW1IZM9-F1
#
_entry.id   AF-A0AAW1IZM9-F1
#
_cell.length_a   1.000
_cell.length_b   1.000
_cell.length_c   1.000
_cell.angle_alpha   90.00
_cell.angle_beta   90.00
_cell.angle_gamma   90.00
#
_symmetry.space_group_name_H-M   'P 1'
#
loop_
_entity.id
_entity.type
_entity.pdbx_description
1 polymer ?
#
loop_
_entity_poly.entity_id
_entity_poly.type
_entity_poly.pdbx_seq_one_letter_code
_entity_poly.pdbx_strand_id
1 'polypeptide(L)'
;MDCRLRFHHNHLNGHLYRLKMVESPNCECGVEEGANHVFFGGEMREAQTTELHLDLMNLGQRPPFNICGLLATEDTRILRRLYKFLKVNGIRV
;
A
#
# COMPACT_ATOMS: atom_id res chain seq x y z
N MET A 1 -9.97 -2.93 17.70
CA MET A 1 -9.20 -1.67 17.72
C MET A 1 -9.27 -1.10 16.30
N ASP A 2 -9.63 0.17 16.11
CA ASP A 2 -9.84 0.73 14.76
C ASP A 2 -8.49 1.17 14.16
N CYS A 3 -7.73 0.22 13.61
CA CYS A 3 -6.52 0.50 12.83
C CYS A 3 -6.91 1.06 11.45
N ARG A 4 -7.45 2.28 11.42
CA ARG A 4 -7.57 3.03 10.16
C ARG A 4 -6.16 3.38 9.69
N LEU A 5 -5.71 2.71 8.63
CA LEU A 5 -4.66 3.21 7.76
C LEU A 5 -5.17 4.51 7.14
N ARG A 6 -5.01 5.61 7.89
CA ARG A 6 -5.16 6.94 7.35
C ARG A 6 -3.91 7.14 6.52
N PHE A 7 -3.91 6.68 5.27
CA PHE A 7 -3.10 7.38 4.29
C PHE A 7 -3.52 8.84 4.45
N HIS A 8 -2.66 9.68 5.03
CA HIS A 8 -2.97 11.09 5.21
C HIS A 8 -3.63 11.56 3.94
N HIS A 9 -4.85 12.10 4.09
CA HIS A 9 -5.91 12.18 3.10
C HIS A 9 -5.55 12.81 1.73
N ASN A 10 -4.29 13.06 1.36
CA ASN A 10 -3.93 14.04 0.33
C ASN A 10 -2.85 13.59 -0.68
N HIS A 11 -2.49 12.31 -0.80
CA HIS A 11 -1.36 11.94 -1.69
C HIS A 11 -1.57 10.77 -2.64
N LEU A 12 -2.70 10.05 -2.58
CA LEU A 12 -3.05 9.12 -3.65
C LEU A 12 -3.72 9.90 -4.78
N ASN A 13 -3.30 9.67 -6.01
CA ASN A 13 -3.83 10.33 -7.20
C ASN A 13 -5.36 10.15 -7.29
N GLY A 14 -5.92 9.00 -6.90
CA GLY A 14 -7.37 8.83 -6.82
C GLY A 14 -8.10 9.76 -5.83
N HIS A 15 -7.43 10.22 -4.77
CA HIS A 15 -7.98 11.25 -3.89
C HIS A 15 -7.71 12.66 -4.41
N LEU A 16 -6.49 12.94 -4.86
CA LEU A 16 -6.10 14.23 -5.44
C LEU A 16 -6.93 14.58 -6.68
N TYR A 17 -7.26 13.59 -7.51
CA TYR A 17 -8.11 13.75 -8.69
C TYR A 17 -9.55 14.15 -8.29
N ARG A 18 -10.10 13.53 -7.24
CA ARG A 18 -11.41 13.95 -6.68
C ARG A 18 -11.39 15.39 -6.16
N LEU A 19 -10.25 15.83 -5.64
CA LEU A 19 -10.01 17.22 -5.23
C LEU A 19 -9.62 18.15 -6.39
N LYS A 20 -9.56 17.64 -7.64
CA LYS A 20 -9.11 18.36 -8.85
C LYS A 20 -7.71 18.96 -8.73
N MET A 21 -6.84 18.33 -7.95
CA MET A 21 -5.44 18.74 -7.76
C MET A 21 -4.48 18.09 -8.75
N VAL A 22 -4.90 16.99 -9.38
CA VAL A 22 -4.15 16.30 -10.44
C VAL A 22 -5.10 15.99 -11.60
N GLU A 23 -4.54 15.86 -12.80
CA GLU A 23 -5.29 15.61 -14.04
C GLU A 23 -5.81 14.18 -14.18
N SER A 24 -5.28 13.23 -13.41
CA SER A 24 -5.65 11.81 -13.48
C SER A 24 -5.62 11.12 -12.11
N PRO A 25 -6.54 10.19 -11.82
CA PRO A 25 -6.49 9.36 -10.62
C PRO A 25 -5.45 8.24 -10.70
N ASN A 26 -4.80 8.09 -11.85
CA ASN A 26 -3.86 7.00 -12.11
C ASN A 26 -2.48 7.30 -11.56
N CYS A 27 -1.79 6.25 -11.14
CA CYS A 27 -0.35 6.25 -10.90
C CYS A 27 0.39 6.54 -12.21
N GLU A 28 1.67 6.90 -12.12
CA GLU A 28 2.54 7.13 -13.29
C GLU A 28 2.66 5.90 -14.20
N CYS A 29 2.42 4.70 -13.66
CA CYS A 29 2.34 3.46 -14.45
C CYS A 29 1.00 3.29 -15.20
N GLY A 30 0.07 4.24 -15.10
CA GLY A 30 -1.20 4.25 -15.83
C GLY A 30 -2.36 3.50 -15.16
N VAL A 31 -2.14 2.84 -14.02
CA VAL A 31 -3.16 2.11 -13.25
C VAL A 31 -3.78 3.02 -12.18
N GLU A 32 -5.08 2.88 -11.90
CA GLU A 32 -5.75 3.62 -10.83
C GLU A 32 -5.03 3.45 -9.48
N GLU A 33 -4.64 4.56 -8.85
CA GLU A 33 -3.82 4.52 -7.65
C GLU A 33 -4.67 4.24 -6.40
N GLY A 34 -4.74 2.97 -6.02
CA GLY A 34 -5.34 2.49 -4.76
C GLY A 34 -4.32 1.92 -3.77
N ALA A 35 -4.74 1.69 -2.52
CA ALA A 35 -3.85 1.16 -1.47
C ALA A 35 -3.21 -0.18 -1.86
N ASN A 36 -3.95 -1.11 -2.47
CA ASN A 36 -3.40 -2.36 -2.99
C ASN A 36 -2.33 -2.12 -4.06
N HIS A 37 -2.53 -1.14 -4.95
CA HIS A 37 -1.55 -0.79 -5.97
C HIS A 37 -0.26 -0.23 -5.34
N VAL A 38 -0.40 0.63 -4.31
CA VAL A 38 0.75 1.18 -3.57
C VAL A 38 1.60 0.09 -2.90
N PHE A 39 0.97 -0.93 -2.33
CA PHE A 39 1.67 -2.01 -1.64
C PHE A 39 2.14 -3.15 -2.55
N PHE A 40 1.41 -3.45 -3.63
CA PHE A 40 1.57 -4.70 -4.39
C PHE A 40 1.64 -4.53 -5.91
N GLY A 41 1.49 -3.32 -6.46
CA GLY A 41 1.32 -3.13 -7.91
C GLY A 41 2.15 -2.03 -8.56
N GLY A 42 2.90 -1.22 -7.81
CA GLY A 42 3.68 -0.13 -8.38
C GLY A 42 5.00 -0.60 -8.99
N GLU A 43 5.15 -0.52 -10.32
CA GLU A 43 6.41 -0.80 -11.04
C GLU A 43 7.58 0.07 -10.52
N MET A 44 7.29 1.30 -10.10
CA MET A 44 8.24 2.23 -9.49
C MET A 44 8.85 1.75 -8.16
N ARG A 45 8.29 0.71 -7.53
CA ARG A 45 8.68 0.16 -6.23
C ARG A 45 8.85 -1.36 -6.27
N GLU A 46 9.27 -1.90 -7.42
CA GLU A 46 9.33 -3.35 -7.65
C GLU A 46 10.20 -4.08 -6.62
N ALA A 47 11.35 -3.53 -6.24
CA ALA A 47 12.25 -4.12 -5.26
C ALA A 47 11.61 -4.21 -3.86
N GLN A 48 11.02 -3.11 -3.38
CA GLN A 48 10.36 -3.06 -2.05
C GLN A 48 9.08 -3.89 -2.03
N THR A 49 8.36 -3.93 -3.14
CA THR A 49 7.15 -4.74 -3.31
C THR A 49 7.50 -6.23 -3.27
N THR A 50 8.58 -6.63 -3.95
CA THR A 50 9.09 -8.00 -3.93
C THR A 50 9.55 -8.40 -2.53
N GLU A 51 10.28 -7.52 -1.83
CA GLU A 51 10.67 -7.75 -0.43
C GLU A 51 9.43 -7.94 0.47
N LEU A 52 8.41 -7.09 0.31
CA LEU A 52 7.16 -7.19 1.07
C LEU A 52 6.42 -8.50 0.77
N HIS A 53 6.36 -8.93 -0.50
CA HIS A 53 5.77 -10.22 -0.89
C HIS A 53 6.45 -11.40 -0.21
N LEU A 54 7.80 -11.44 -0.25
CA LEU A 54 8.58 -12.48 0.39
C LEU A 54 8.37 -12.48 1.92
N ASP A 55 8.37 -11.31 2.54
CA ASP A 55 8.10 -11.16 3.98
C ASP A 55 6.71 -11.70 4.35
N LEU A 56 5.68 -11.41 3.55
CA LEU A 56 4.31 -11.90 3.77
C LEU A 56 4.20 -13.42 3.59
N MET A 57 4.85 -13.97 2.57
CA MET A 57 4.90 -15.43 2.34
C MET A 57 5.59 -16.16 3.49
N ASN A 58 6.70 -15.60 4.00
CA ASN A 58 7.41 -16.14 5.16
C ASN A 58 6.57 -16.09 6.45
N LEU A 59 5.61 -15.16 6.53
CA LEU A 59 4.62 -15.07 7.61
C LEU A 59 3.40 -15.98 7.39
N GLY A 60 3.41 -16.83 6.35
CA GLY A 60 2.36 -17.80 6.05
C GLY A 60 1.19 -17.24 5.24
N GLN A 61 1.26 -15.99 4.77
CA GLN A 61 0.26 -15.43 3.86
C GLN A 61 0.46 -15.98 2.44
N ARG A 62 -0.62 -16.03 1.66
CA ARG A 62 -0.57 -16.49 0.27
C ARG A 62 -1.15 -15.43 -0.67
N PRO A 63 -0.56 -15.22 -1.86
CA PRO A 63 -1.12 -14.34 -2.87
C PRO A 63 -2.42 -14.91 -3.46
N PRO A 64 -3.31 -14.07 -4.01
CA PRO A 64 -3.17 -12.61 -4.13
C PRO A 64 -3.34 -11.88 -2.80
N PHE A 65 -2.47 -10.90 -2.54
CA PHE A 65 -2.53 -10.11 -1.31
C PHE A 65 -3.58 -9.00 -1.42
N ASN A 66 -4.26 -8.75 -0.29
CA ASN A 66 -5.20 -7.65 -0.16
C ASN A 66 -4.90 -6.92 1.14
N ILE A 67 -4.58 -5.62 1.05
CA ILE A 67 -4.21 -4.81 2.20
C ILE A 67 -5.32 -4.79 3.25
N CYS A 68 -6.58 -4.69 2.84
CA CYS A 68 -7.70 -4.70 3.78
C CYS A 68 -7.79 -6.03 4.52
N GLY A 69 -7.57 -7.15 3.82
CA GLY A 69 -7.52 -8.48 4.42
C GLY A 69 -6.37 -8.62 5.42
N LEU A 70 -5.17 -8.15 5.04
CA LEU A 70 -3.99 -8.18 5.90
C LEU A 70 -4.16 -7.34 7.17
N LEU A 71 -4.78 -6.17 7.07
CA LEU A 71 -5.05 -5.31 8.23
C LEU A 71 -6.10 -5.91 9.17
N ALA A 72 -7.10 -6.61 8.61
CA ALA A 72 -8.12 -7.28 9.40
C ALA A 72 -7.59 -8.47 10.22
N THR A 73 -6.40 -9.00 9.90
CA THR A 73 -5.79 -10.09 10.68
C THR A 73 -5.35 -9.67 12.08
N GLU A 74 -5.17 -8.37 12.32
CA GLU A 74 -4.55 -7.81 13.54
C GLU A 74 -3.17 -8.42 13.90
N ASP A 75 -2.53 -9.14 12.97
CA ASP A 75 -1.21 -9.74 13.20
C ASP A 75 -0.14 -8.65 13.21
N THR A 76 0.37 -8.35 14.40
CA THR A 76 1.40 -7.34 14.62
C THR A 76 2.67 -7.53 13.78
N ARG A 77 2.98 -8.77 13.37
CA ARG A 77 4.12 -9.06 12.49
C ARG A 77 3.86 -8.55 11.09
N ILE A 78 2.66 -8.80 10.56
CA ILE A 78 2.21 -8.29 9.26
C ILE A 78 2.17 -6.76 9.29
N LEU A 79 1.55 -6.18 10.31
CA LEU A 79 1.47 -4.72 10.48
C LEU A 79 2.86 -4.07 10.53
N ARG A 80 3.83 -4.70 11.19
CA ARG A 80 5.21 -4.22 11.24
C ARG A 80 5.89 -4.24 9.87
N ARG A 81 5.62 -5.24 9.02
CA ARG A 81 6.16 -5.30 7.64
C ARG A 81 5.53 -4.24 6.75
N LEU A 82 4.22 -4.05 6.85
CA LEU A 82 3.51 -2.97 6.16
C LEU A 82 4.04 -1.59 6.58
N TYR A 83 4.26 -1.37 7.87
CA TYR A 83 4.85 -0.12 8.37
C TYR A 83 6.29 0.09 7.90
N LYS A 84 7.12 -0.96 7.90
CA LYS A 84 8.49 -0.91 7.34
C LYS A 84 8.45 -0.49 5.87
N PHE A 85 7.58 -1.10 5.07
CA PHE A 85 7.40 -0.74 3.66
C PHE A 85 7.06 0.74 3.48
N LEU A 86 6.11 1.26 4.25
CA LEU A 86 5.71 2.67 4.18
C LEU A 86 6.89 3.60 4.53
N LYS A 87 7.64 3.28 5.59
CA LYS A 87 8.80 4.07 6.03
C LYS A 87 9.92 4.09 4.98
N VAL A 88 10.25 2.95 4.38
CA VAL A 88 11.30 2.83 3.35
C VAL A 88 10.93 3.63 2.10
N ASN A 89 9.64 3.62 1.74
CA ASN A 89 9.14 4.34 0.56
C ASN A 89 8.81 5.82 0.86
N GLY A 90 9.09 6.33 2.06
CA GLY A 90 8.77 7.70 2.45
C GLY A 90 7.27 8.02 2.49
N ILE A 91 6.41 6.99 2.52
CA ILE A 91 4.96 7.15 2.54
C ILE A 91 4.55 7.49 3.97
N ARG A 92 3.99 8.68 4.16
CA ARG A 92 3.50 9.15 5.46
C ARG A 92 2.10 8.59 5.71
N VAL A 93 1.95 7.97 6.88
CA VAL A 93 0.72 7.33 7.39
C VAL A 93 0.28 8.10 8.62
#